data_AF-A0A3A8LS87-F1
#
_entry.id   AF-A0A3A8LS87-F1
#
_cell.length_a   1.000
_cell.length_b   1.000
_cell.length_c   1.000
_cell.angle_alpha   90.00
_cell.angle_beta   90.00
_cell.angle_gamma   90.00
#
_symmetry.space_group_name_H-M   'P 1'
#
loop_
_entity.id
_entity.type
_entity.pdbx_description
1 polymer ?
#
loop_
_entity_poly.entity_id
_entity_poly.type
_entity_poly.pdbx_seq_one_letter_code
_entity_poly.pdbx_strand_id
1 'polypeptide(L)'
;MPSRWDHLFDLKPIPLVDHLLEEVARLLANDLGTWPPPVQDLDPATLGEFAPLFTQVTRRPAPAVYTEALRLARWDLGREFDAFDDYMRNKRYLERGLAPDDRVPLLFLTRWLTEQMLGLGEATQGRVKRPLMQACLDRVEARLDAPPPLPQA
;
A
#
# COMPACT_ATOMS: atom_id res chain seq x y z
N MET A 1 29.40 -23.88 -26.30
CA MET A 1 28.08 -23.23 -26.20
C MET A 1 27.89 -22.85 -24.74
N PRO A 2 27.53 -21.60 -24.42
CA PRO A 2 27.21 -21.24 -23.03
C PRO A 2 26.05 -22.10 -22.56
N SER A 3 26.19 -22.71 -21.40
CA SER A 3 25.14 -23.51 -20.80
C SER A 3 24.02 -22.59 -20.35
N ARG A 4 22.78 -23.10 -20.27
CA ARG A 4 21.65 -22.36 -19.69
C ARG A 4 21.92 -21.88 -18.24
N TRP A 5 22.89 -22.49 -17.56
CA TRP A 5 23.31 -22.15 -16.22
C TRP A 5 24.32 -20.99 -16.19
N ASP A 6 25.12 -20.83 -17.24
CA ASP A 6 26.12 -19.75 -17.34
C ASP A 6 25.41 -18.39 -17.42
N HIS A 7 24.29 -18.35 -18.16
CA HIS A 7 23.41 -17.18 -18.22
C HIS A 7 22.80 -16.78 -16.87
N LEU A 8 22.62 -17.71 -15.92
CA LEU A 8 22.10 -17.39 -14.59
C LEU A 8 23.19 -16.80 -13.67
N PHE A 9 24.45 -17.22 -13.83
CA PHE A 9 25.59 -16.66 -13.10
C PHE A 9 26.00 -15.27 -13.62
N ASP A 10 25.72 -14.98 -14.88
CA ASP A 10 25.92 -13.65 -15.47
C ASP A 10 24.87 -12.62 -15.01
N LEU A 11 23.77 -13.06 -14.38
CA LEU A 11 22.79 -12.15 -13.81
C LEU A 11 23.36 -11.49 -12.56
N LYS A 12 23.24 -10.16 -12.49
CA LYS A 12 23.59 -9.42 -11.28
C LYS A 12 22.77 -9.95 -10.10
N PRO A 13 23.39 -10.27 -8.96
CA PRO A 13 22.67 -10.63 -7.75
C PRO A 13 21.64 -9.55 -7.41
N ILE A 14 20.38 -9.94 -7.24
CA ILE A 14 19.37 -9.03 -6.71
C ILE A 14 19.72 -8.78 -5.24
N PRO A 15 19.87 -7.52 -4.81
CA PRO A 15 20.05 -7.22 -3.39
C PRO A 15 18.92 -7.86 -2.58
N LEU A 16 19.25 -8.53 -1.47
CA LEU A 16 18.26 -9.20 -0.61
C LEU A 16 17.10 -8.28 -0.22
N VAL A 17 17.39 -6.98 -0.07
CA VAL A 17 16.40 -5.95 0.21
C VAL A 17 15.42 -5.77 -0.94
N ASP A 18 15.85 -5.80 -2.19
CA ASP A 18 14.95 -5.61 -3.33
C ASP A 18 13.98 -6.79 -3.48
N HIS A 19 14.48 -8.02 -3.29
CA HIS A 19 13.62 -9.19 -3.26
C HIS A 19 12.62 -9.14 -2.10
N LEU A 20 13.06 -8.72 -0.90
CA LEU A 20 12.17 -8.52 0.24
C LEU A 20 11.06 -7.52 -0.09
N LEU A 21 11.38 -6.36 -0.67
CA LEU A 21 10.39 -5.35 -1.01
C LEU A 21 9.41 -5.85 -2.07
N GLU A 22 9.86 -6.68 -3.01
CA GLU A 22 8.99 -7.30 -4.02
C GLU A 22 7.99 -8.28 -3.40
N GLU A 23 8.44 -9.09 -2.45
CA GLU A 23 7.58 -10.04 -1.72
C GLU A 23 6.59 -9.31 -0.80
N VAL A 24 7.03 -8.28 -0.08
CA VAL A 24 6.13 -7.46 0.75
C VAL A 24 5.08 -6.78 -0.13
N ALA A 25 5.49 -6.19 -1.26
CA ALA A 25 4.55 -5.55 -2.17
C ALA A 25 3.50 -6.54 -2.72
N ARG A 26 3.91 -7.79 -3.00
CA ARG A 26 3.00 -8.87 -3.42
C ARG A 26 2.00 -9.22 -2.31
N LEU A 27 2.46 -9.36 -1.06
CA LEU A 27 1.58 -9.67 0.06
C LEU A 27 0.57 -8.55 0.31
N LEU A 28 1.02 -7.29 0.33
CA LEU A 28 0.13 -6.14 0.52
C LEU A 28 -0.88 -5.99 -0.61
N ALA A 29 -0.47 -6.18 -1.87
CA ALA A 29 -1.41 -6.14 -2.98
C ALA A 29 -2.49 -7.22 -2.87
N ASN A 30 -2.14 -8.41 -2.38
CA ASN A 30 -3.12 -9.48 -2.10
C ASN A 30 -4.08 -9.08 -0.98
N ASP A 31 -3.57 -8.51 0.12
CA ASP A 31 -4.39 -8.04 1.24
C ASP A 31 -5.36 -6.93 0.80
N LEU A 32 -4.89 -5.99 -0.02
CA LEU A 32 -5.72 -4.93 -0.63
C LEU A 32 -6.73 -5.47 -1.65
N GLY A 33 -6.56 -6.71 -2.11
CA GLY A 33 -7.53 -7.45 -2.90
C GLY A 33 -8.82 -7.77 -2.14
N THR A 34 -8.75 -7.81 -0.80
CA THR A 34 -9.88 -8.03 0.10
C THR A 34 -10.34 -6.70 0.71
N TRP A 35 -11.66 -6.53 0.89
CA TRP A 35 -12.22 -5.33 1.50
C TRP A 35 -13.08 -5.64 2.73
N PRO A 36 -12.85 -4.94 3.87
CA PRO A 36 -11.67 -4.12 4.16
C PRO A 36 -10.37 -4.97 4.28
N PRO A 37 -9.18 -4.39 4.04
CA PRO A 37 -7.91 -5.02 4.37
C PRO A 37 -7.85 -5.55 5.81
N PRO A 38 -7.12 -6.66 6.05
CA PRO A 38 -7.04 -7.27 7.37
C PRO A 38 -6.33 -6.34 8.37
N VAL A 39 -6.90 -6.25 9.59
CA VAL A 39 -6.30 -5.55 10.73
C VAL A 39 -6.14 -6.53 11.89
N GLN A 40 -5.10 -6.33 12.72
CA GLN A 40 -4.79 -7.24 13.82
C GLN A 40 -5.78 -7.13 14.99
N ASP A 41 -6.29 -5.92 15.25
CA ASP A 41 -7.22 -5.64 16.34
C ASP A 41 -8.48 -4.95 15.79
N LEU A 42 -9.64 -5.52 16.12
CA LEU A 42 -10.97 -5.07 15.70
C LEU A 42 -11.74 -4.42 16.86
N ASP A 43 -11.10 -4.15 18.01
CA ASP A 43 -11.71 -3.39 19.10
C ASP A 43 -12.21 -2.02 18.56
N PRO A 44 -13.49 -1.68 18.74
CA PRO A 44 -14.03 -0.37 18.39
C PRO A 44 -13.22 0.81 18.95
N ALA A 45 -12.57 0.66 20.11
CA ALA A 45 -11.69 1.68 20.67
C ALA A 45 -10.44 1.91 19.79
N THR A 46 -9.89 0.85 19.21
CA THR A 46 -8.72 0.88 18.31
C THR A 46 -9.11 1.37 16.91
N LEU A 47 -10.28 0.96 16.41
CA LEU A 47 -10.79 1.33 15.09
C LEU A 47 -11.31 2.76 15.01
N GLY A 48 -11.87 3.30 16.09
CA GLY A 48 -12.37 4.68 16.16
C GLY A 48 -13.37 4.99 15.05
N GLU A 49 -13.09 6.02 14.25
CA GLU A 49 -13.95 6.43 13.13
C GLU A 49 -14.06 5.39 12.01
N PHE A 50 -13.19 4.37 11.98
CA PHE A 50 -13.20 3.31 10.98
C PHE A 50 -14.07 2.11 11.36
N ALA A 51 -14.59 2.05 12.60
CA ALA A 51 -15.43 0.94 13.06
C ALA A 51 -16.62 0.60 12.12
N PRO A 52 -17.29 1.57 11.46
CA PRO A 52 -18.35 1.27 10.49
C PRO A 52 -17.89 0.43 9.30
N LEU A 53 -16.61 0.49 8.90
CA LEU A 53 -16.07 -0.29 7.77
C LEU A 53 -16.10 -1.80 8.03
N PHE A 54 -16.01 -2.21 9.30
CA PHE A 54 -15.90 -3.60 9.73
C PHE A 54 -17.20 -4.16 10.32
N THR A 55 -18.12 -3.29 10.74
CA THR A 55 -19.39 -3.69 11.36
C THR A 55 -20.57 -3.70 10.39
N GLN A 56 -20.42 -3.04 9.24
CA GLN A 56 -21.45 -2.97 8.19
C GLN A 56 -20.91 -3.59 6.89
N VAL A 57 -21.82 -4.11 6.07
CA VAL A 57 -21.47 -4.53 4.71
C VAL A 57 -21.17 -3.27 3.91
N THR A 58 -19.88 -2.96 3.76
CA THR A 58 -19.43 -1.81 2.97
C THR A 58 -19.01 -2.27 1.58
N ARG A 59 -19.33 -1.43 0.58
CA ARG A 59 -18.86 -1.66 -0.79
C ARG A 59 -17.36 -1.38 -0.85
N ARG A 60 -16.64 -2.23 -1.60
CA ARG A 60 -15.25 -1.95 -1.95
C ARG A 60 -15.14 -0.57 -2.65
N PRO A 61 -14.24 0.32 -2.20
CA PRO A 61 -14.04 1.63 -2.80
C PRO A 61 -13.58 1.53 -4.27
N ALA A 62 -13.77 2.62 -5.01
CA ALA A 62 -13.26 2.71 -6.37
C ALA A 62 -11.71 2.63 -6.41
N PRO A 63 -11.10 2.12 -7.49
CA PRO A 63 -9.64 2.04 -7.62
C PRO A 63 -8.91 3.37 -7.34
N ALA A 64 -9.50 4.50 -7.73
CA ALA A 64 -8.94 5.84 -7.47
C ALA A 64 -8.71 6.12 -5.98
N VAL A 65 -9.49 5.51 -5.08
CA VAL A 65 -9.30 5.63 -3.63
C VAL A 65 -8.00 4.98 -3.19
N TYR A 66 -7.66 3.82 -3.76
CA TYR A 66 -6.40 3.14 -3.47
C TYR A 66 -5.20 3.95 -3.99
N THR A 67 -5.29 4.49 -5.20
CA THR A 67 -4.26 5.37 -5.78
C THR A 67 -3.99 6.59 -4.90
N GLU A 68 -5.04 7.31 -4.48
CA GLU A 68 -4.84 8.48 -3.62
C GLU A 68 -4.41 8.08 -2.20
N ALA A 69 -4.86 6.95 -1.64
CA ALA A 69 -4.38 6.46 -0.35
C ALA A 69 -2.88 6.13 -0.36
N LEU A 70 -2.39 5.47 -1.41
CA LEU A 70 -0.96 5.18 -1.61
C LEU A 70 -0.15 6.48 -1.70
N ARG A 71 -0.67 7.47 -2.41
CA ARG A 71 -0.06 8.80 -2.48
C ARG A 71 0.03 9.49 -1.12
N LEU A 72 -1.06 9.49 -0.35
CA LEU A 72 -1.08 10.07 0.99
C LEU A 72 -0.14 9.34 1.95
N ALA A 73 -0.11 8.01 1.91
CA ALA A 73 0.80 7.21 2.72
C ALA A 73 2.27 7.50 2.39
N ARG A 74 2.60 7.71 1.11
CA ARG A 74 3.96 8.15 0.71
C ARG A 74 4.32 9.52 1.27
N TRP A 75 3.40 10.48 1.28
CA TRP A 75 3.66 11.79 1.91
C TRP A 75 3.88 11.67 3.41
N ASP A 76 3.06 10.89 4.11
CA ASP A 76 3.20 10.65 5.54
C ASP A 76 4.54 9.95 5.89
N LEU A 77 4.91 8.93 5.11
CA LEU A 77 6.22 8.27 5.20
C LEU A 77 7.38 9.21 4.82
N GLY A 78 7.16 10.13 3.87
CA GLY A 78 8.11 11.16 3.47
C GLY A 78 8.22 12.35 4.43
N ARG A 79 7.31 12.44 5.42
CA ARG A 79 7.12 13.62 6.28
C ARG A 79 6.74 14.88 5.50
N GLU A 80 6.07 14.73 4.35
CA GLU A 80 5.51 15.80 3.54
C GLU A 80 4.15 16.26 4.10
N PHE A 81 4.13 16.61 5.39
CA PHE A 81 2.90 16.91 6.13
C PHE A 81 2.17 18.13 5.58
N ASP A 82 2.89 19.14 5.10
CA ASP A 82 2.26 20.32 4.47
C ASP A 82 1.44 19.95 3.23
N ALA A 83 1.95 19.03 2.41
CA ALA A 83 1.26 18.54 1.22
C ALA A 83 0.03 17.70 1.59
N PHE A 84 0.18 16.83 2.59
CA PHE A 84 -0.91 16.03 3.14
C PHE A 84 -2.03 16.92 3.68
N ASP A 85 -1.68 17.89 4.52
CA ASP A 85 -2.62 18.80 5.17
C ASP A 85 -3.33 19.68 4.14
N ASP A 86 -2.59 20.22 3.17
CA ASP A 86 -3.19 21.00 2.08
C ASP A 86 -4.18 20.17 1.26
N TYR A 87 -3.84 18.92 0.96
CA TYR A 87 -4.70 18.01 0.22
C TYR A 87 -6.01 17.73 0.95
N MET A 88 -5.92 17.39 2.24
CA MET A 88 -7.07 17.05 3.06
C MET A 88 -7.94 18.27 3.37
N ARG A 89 -7.31 19.40 3.75
CA ARG A 89 -8.00 20.65 4.08
C ARG A 89 -8.81 21.19 2.91
N ASN A 90 -8.23 21.15 1.70
CA ASN A 90 -8.89 21.67 0.50
C ASN A 90 -9.75 20.61 -0.22
N LYS A 91 -9.91 19.41 0.35
CA LYS A 91 -10.69 18.31 -0.24
C LYS A 91 -10.28 17.99 -1.68
N ARG A 92 -8.97 18.05 -1.98
CA ARG A 92 -8.43 17.83 -3.33
C ARG A 92 -8.75 16.43 -3.89
N TYR A 93 -9.10 15.48 -3.03
CA TYR A 93 -9.60 14.16 -3.45
C TYR A 93 -10.87 14.23 -4.32
N LEU A 94 -11.73 15.23 -4.12
CA LEU A 94 -12.90 15.44 -4.98
C LEU A 94 -12.48 15.83 -6.40
N GLU A 95 -11.43 16.64 -6.54
CA GLU A 95 -10.83 17.03 -7.82
C GLU A 95 -10.16 15.82 -8.52
N ARG A 96 -9.80 14.79 -7.74
CA ARG A 96 -9.24 13.52 -8.22
C ARG A 96 -10.31 12.47 -8.58
N GLY A 97 -11.58 12.85 -8.50
CA GLY A 97 -12.70 11.99 -8.90
C GLY A 97 -13.22 11.07 -7.81
N LEU A 98 -12.82 11.26 -6.55
CA LEU A 98 -13.40 10.55 -5.41
C LEU A 98 -14.75 11.16 -5.03
N ALA A 99 -15.66 10.32 -4.57
CA ALA A 99 -16.93 10.77 -4.00
C ALA A 99 -16.73 11.30 -2.56
N PRO A 100 -17.64 12.15 -2.05
CA PRO A 100 -17.58 12.60 -0.66
C PRO A 100 -17.54 11.46 0.37
N ASP A 101 -18.24 10.36 0.09
CA ASP A 101 -18.32 9.18 0.96
C ASP A 101 -17.02 8.34 0.96
N ASP A 102 -16.14 8.55 -0.02
CA ASP A 102 -14.84 7.86 -0.10
C ASP A 102 -13.82 8.38 0.92
N ARG A 103 -14.13 9.47 1.65
CA ARG A 103 -13.20 10.06 2.63
C ARG A 103 -12.80 9.09 3.73
N VAL A 104 -13.74 8.33 4.28
CA VAL A 104 -13.46 7.39 5.37
C VAL A 104 -12.59 6.22 4.87
N PRO A 105 -12.94 5.53 3.76
CA PRO A 105 -12.06 4.56 3.12
C PRO A 105 -10.66 5.09 2.77
N LEU A 106 -10.56 6.32 2.26
CA LEU A 106 -9.29 6.96 1.93
C LEU A 106 -8.38 7.10 3.16
N LEU A 107 -8.93 7.62 4.26
CA LEU A 107 -8.20 7.80 5.51
C LEU A 107 -7.80 6.47 6.14
N PHE A 108 -8.70 5.49 6.11
CA PHE A 108 -8.43 4.14 6.60
C PHE A 108 -7.27 3.50 5.83
N LEU A 109 -7.34 3.48 4.49
CA LEU A 109 -6.30 2.88 3.65
C LEU A 109 -4.96 3.58 3.83
N THR A 110 -4.97 4.92 3.93
CA THR A 110 -3.76 5.71 4.19
C THR A 110 -3.08 5.29 5.50
N ARG A 111 -3.85 5.25 6.59
CA ARG A 111 -3.36 4.82 7.91
C ARG A 111 -2.87 3.39 7.87
N TRP A 112 -3.65 2.48 7.30
CA TRP A 112 -3.30 1.06 7.21
C TRP A 112 -1.97 0.86 6.47
N LEU A 113 -1.79 1.51 5.31
CA LEU A 113 -0.55 1.44 4.53
C LEU A 113 0.66 1.98 5.31
N THR A 114 0.51 3.13 5.98
CA THR A 114 1.57 3.67 6.83
C THR A 114 1.93 2.67 7.95
N GLU A 115 0.93 2.13 8.66
CA GLU A 115 1.14 1.19 9.76
C GLU A 115 1.85 -0.10 9.28
N GLN A 116 1.47 -0.65 8.12
CA GLN A 116 2.17 -1.81 7.54
C GLN A 116 3.65 -1.48 7.24
N MET A 117 3.93 -0.29 6.71
CA MET A 117 5.30 0.13 6.41
C MET A 117 6.13 0.37 7.67
N LEU A 118 5.55 0.98 8.70
CA LEU A 118 6.22 1.18 9.99
C LEU A 118 6.48 -0.17 10.68
N GLY A 119 5.50 -1.07 10.69
CA GLY A 119 5.63 -2.44 11.21
C GLY A 119 6.72 -3.24 10.47
N LEU A 120 6.84 -3.09 9.16
CA LEU A 120 7.95 -3.67 8.39
C LEU A 120 9.31 -3.11 8.83
N GLY A 121 9.39 -1.79 9.05
CA GLY A 121 10.60 -1.15 9.58
C GLY A 121 11.02 -1.73 10.93
N GLU A 122 10.06 -1.91 11.83
CA GLU A 122 10.26 -2.51 13.15
C GLU A 122 10.70 -3.98 13.06
N ALA A 123 9.96 -4.80 12.30
CA ALA A 123 10.26 -6.22 12.12
C ALA A 123 11.63 -6.47 11.48
N THR A 124 12.10 -5.53 10.65
CA THR A 124 13.43 -5.57 10.03
C THR A 124 14.51 -4.87 10.84
N GLN A 125 14.22 -4.47 12.09
CA GLN A 125 15.13 -3.77 13.00
C GLN A 125 15.76 -2.51 12.34
N GLY A 126 14.95 -1.77 11.59
CA GLY A 126 15.35 -0.52 10.94
C GLY A 126 16.17 -0.67 9.66
N ARG A 127 16.32 -1.90 9.11
CA ARG A 127 16.97 -2.13 7.81
C ARG A 127 16.15 -1.56 6.66
N VAL A 128 14.83 -1.66 6.74
CA VAL A 128 13.91 -0.98 5.80
C VAL A 128 13.61 0.41 6.36
N LYS A 129 14.13 1.45 5.70
CA LYS A 129 13.93 2.86 6.06
C LYS A 129 12.84 3.50 5.19
N ARG A 130 12.37 4.69 5.57
CA ARG A 130 11.32 5.45 4.87
C ARG A 130 11.45 5.51 3.34
N PRO A 131 12.62 5.75 2.73
CA PRO A 131 12.74 5.72 1.26
C PRO A 131 12.44 4.34 0.65
N LEU A 132 12.84 3.26 1.33
CA LEU A 132 12.54 1.90 0.90
C LEU A 132 11.07 1.53 1.13
N MET A 133 10.45 2.08 2.17
CA MET A 133 9.00 1.95 2.39
C MET A 133 8.20 2.64 1.28
N GLN A 134 8.57 3.86 0.90
CA GLN A 134 7.97 4.56 -0.24
C GLN A 134 8.14 3.77 -1.54
N ALA A 135 9.34 3.26 -1.82
CA ALA A 135 9.59 2.39 -2.96
C ALA A 135 8.84 1.06 -2.89
N CYS A 136 8.47 0.58 -1.71
CA CYS A 136 7.58 -0.57 -1.55
C CYS A 136 6.14 -0.21 -1.97
N LEU A 137 5.65 0.96 -1.55
CA LEU A 137 4.32 1.44 -1.95
C LEU A 137 4.21 1.67 -3.46
N ASP A 138 5.27 2.15 -4.12
CA ASP A 138 5.31 2.26 -5.59
C ASP A 138 5.17 0.89 -6.27
N ARG A 139 5.78 -0.15 -5.72
CA ARG A 139 5.62 -1.54 -6.21
C ARG A 139 4.23 -2.11 -5.95
N VAL A 140 3.58 -1.72 -4.85
CA VAL A 140 2.18 -2.07 -4.56
C VAL A 140 1.26 -1.42 -5.57
N GLU A 141 1.43 -0.12 -5.83
CA GLU A 141 0.63 0.61 -6.82
C GLU A 141 0.72 -0.04 -8.20
N ALA A 142 1.95 -0.31 -8.66
CA ALA A 142 2.19 -0.98 -9.94
C ALA A 142 1.50 -2.36 -10.06
N ARG A 143 1.34 -3.08 -8.94
CA ARG A 143 0.64 -4.38 -8.90
C ARG A 143 -0.88 -4.23 -8.95
N LEU A 144 -1.42 -3.19 -8.33
CA LEU A 144 -2.86 -2.92 -8.38
C LEU A 144 -3.30 -2.46 -9.77
N ASP A 145 -2.42 -1.75 -10.48
CA ASP A 145 -2.64 -1.31 -11.87
C ASP A 145 -2.40 -2.42 -12.90
N ALA A 146 -1.69 -3.50 -12.52
CA ALA A 146 -1.42 -4.60 -13.42
C ALA A 146 -2.69 -5.39 -13.74
N PRO A 147 -2.96 -5.72 -15.01
CA PRO A 147 -4.05 -6.62 -15.36
C PRO A 147 -3.83 -8.00 -14.71
N PRO A 148 -4.91 -8.70 -14.29
CA PRO A 148 -4.77 -10.01 -13.68
C PRO A 148 -4.01 -10.94 -14.63
N PRO A 149 -3.10 -11.79 -14.11
CA PRO A 149 -2.35 -12.70 -14.97
C PRO A 149 -3.34 -13.59 -15.72
N LEU A 150 -3.16 -13.68 -17.05
CA LEU A 150 -3.96 -14.57 -17.89
C LEU A 150 -3.87 -15.99 -17.32
N PRO A 151 -4.99 -16.74 -17.23
CA PRO A 151 -4.96 -18.11 -16.73
C PRO A 151 -4.01 -18.93 -17.62
N GLN A 152 -3.01 -19.54 -17.00
CA GLN A 152 -2.16 -20.50 -17.70
C GLN A 152 -3.00 -21.75 -17.98
N ALA A 153 -3.17 -22.06 -19.27
CA ALA A 153 -3.90 -23.22 -19.77
C ALA A 153 -3.07 -24.51 -19.62
#